data_AF-A0A6G0Y5Q7-F1
#
_entry.id   AF-A0A6G0Y5Q7-F1
#
_cell.length_a   1.000
_cell.length_b   1.000
_cell.length_c   1.000
_cell.angle_alpha   90.00
_cell.angle_beta   90.00
_cell.angle_gamma   90.00
#
_symmetry.space_group_name_H-M   'P 1'
#
loop_
_entity.id
_entity.type
_entity.pdbx_description
1 polymer ?
#
loop_
_entity_poly.entity_id
_entity_poly.type
_entity_poly.pdbx_seq_one_letter_code
_entity_poly.pdbx_strand_id
1 'polypeptide(L)'
;MNELFPLLEKIKSLNLKFAPDSILVDFEPAIHAAIKKMFPHIPVFDCRFHLGQSCWRKIQGLSTEYRKFDSSISIFLRSLFGLPFLPPNAVSDSFVFDFVSIKPDDSRVTKFCEYLLDTYISESALFPPSIWAEYIHLVYPIPKTIAKAVKAVQTEIYIKMRSTLPKSKITLEREQFLNDKMMLWKSRNIDRHQFVCQVSSKF
;
A
#
# COMPACT_ATOMS: atom_id res chain seq x y z
N MET A 1 -1.98 21.68 3.68
CA MET A 1 -3.40 22.03 3.45
C MET A 1 -3.61 22.89 2.19
N ASN A 2 -2.60 23.63 1.71
CA ASN A 2 -2.73 24.59 0.61
C ASN A 2 -2.79 23.99 -0.81
N GLU A 3 -2.44 22.72 -1.05
CA GLU A 3 -2.33 22.18 -2.42
C GLU A 3 -3.61 21.54 -2.98
N LEU A 4 -4.55 21.10 -2.12
CA LEU A 4 -5.80 20.47 -2.59
C LEU A 4 -6.82 21.49 -3.14
N PHE A 5 -6.80 22.72 -2.63
CA PHE A 5 -7.71 23.79 -3.04
C PHE A 5 -7.46 24.26 -4.48
N PRO A 6 -6.20 24.50 -4.92
CA PRO A 6 -5.87 24.75 -6.32
C PRO A 6 -6.30 23.65 -7.29
N LEU A 7 -6.23 22.38 -6.87
CA LEU A 7 -6.65 21.25 -7.70
C LEU A 7 -8.15 21.28 -7.99
N LEU A 8 -8.98 21.54 -6.97
CA LEU A 8 -10.43 21.67 -7.14
C LEU A 8 -10.82 22.86 -8.01
N GLU A 9 -10.20 24.01 -7.79
CA GLU A 9 -10.44 25.21 -8.59
C GLU A 9 -10.05 24.97 -10.06
N LYS A 10 -8.94 24.26 -10.29
CA LYS A 10 -8.52 23.88 -11.64
C LYS A 10 -9.51 22.91 -12.30
N ILE A 11 -9.99 21.90 -11.58
CA ILE A 11 -10.99 20.95 -12.07
C ILE A 11 -12.30 21.66 -12.44
N LYS A 12 -12.79 22.57 -11.57
CA LYS A 12 -13.98 23.40 -11.84
C LYS A 12 -13.79 24.26 -13.08
N SER A 13 -12.62 24.92 -13.22
CA SER A 13 -12.32 25.77 -14.38
C SER A 13 -12.33 25.02 -15.72
N LEU A 14 -12.11 23.70 -15.69
CA LEU A 14 -12.12 22.83 -16.87
C LEU A 14 -13.51 22.24 -17.16
N ASN A 15 -14.54 22.63 -16.42
CA ASN A 15 -15.91 22.09 -16.49
C ASN A 15 -15.95 20.55 -16.40
N LEU A 16 -15.00 19.96 -15.67
CA LEU A 16 -14.93 18.53 -15.46
C LEU A 16 -15.77 18.16 -14.25
N LYS A 17 -16.70 17.20 -14.42
CA LYS A 17 -17.39 16.59 -13.28
C LYS A 17 -16.40 15.69 -12.54
N PHE A 18 -16.07 16.05 -11.31
CA PHE A 18 -15.16 15.28 -10.46
C PHE A 18 -15.94 14.51 -9.40
N ALA A 19 -16.04 13.20 -9.59
CA ALA A 19 -16.71 12.28 -8.69
C ALA A 19 -15.87 10.99 -8.57
N PRO A 20 -14.81 11.00 -7.75
CA PRO A 20 -13.97 9.81 -7.57
C PRO A 20 -14.70 8.76 -6.74
N ASP A 21 -14.63 7.49 -7.16
CA ASP A 21 -15.22 6.39 -6.38
C ASP A 21 -14.42 6.09 -5.10
N SER A 22 -13.13 6.44 -5.06
CA SER A 22 -12.28 6.44 -3.86
C SER A 22 -10.90 7.03 -4.12
N ILE A 23 -10.22 7.43 -3.05
CA ILE A 23 -9.02 8.27 -3.09
C ILE A 23 -7.84 7.54 -2.45
N LEU A 24 -6.66 7.60 -3.08
CA LEU A 24 -5.42 7.06 -2.53
C LEU A 24 -4.48 8.20 -2.16
N VAL A 25 -4.01 8.18 -0.92
CA VAL A 25 -3.19 9.24 -0.31
C VAL A 25 -1.94 8.65 0.35
N ASP A 26 -1.08 9.56 0.76
CA ASP A 26 0.07 9.25 1.59
C ASP A 26 -0.35 9.09 3.05
N PHE A 27 0.48 8.38 3.81
CA PHE A 27 0.33 8.15 5.24
C PHE A 27 0.61 9.43 6.05
N GLU A 28 -0.20 10.47 5.85
CA GLU A 28 -0.07 11.78 6.49
C GLU A 28 -1.44 12.22 7.03
N PRO A 29 -1.61 12.36 8.37
CA PRO A 29 -2.90 12.67 8.97
C PRO A 29 -3.54 13.96 8.45
N ALA A 30 -2.71 14.97 8.11
CA ALA A 30 -3.20 16.23 7.57
C ALA A 30 -3.86 16.06 6.19
N ILE A 31 -3.37 15.13 5.36
CA ILE A 31 -3.96 14.83 4.05
C ILE A 31 -5.30 14.12 4.24
N HIS A 32 -5.35 13.12 5.14
CA HIS A 32 -6.59 12.41 5.46
C HIS A 32 -7.69 13.36 5.95
N ALA A 33 -7.35 14.28 6.85
CA ALA A 33 -8.27 15.28 7.36
C ALA A 33 -8.81 16.21 6.24
N ALA A 34 -7.93 16.66 5.34
CA ALA A 34 -8.32 17.51 4.22
C ALA A 34 -9.25 16.77 3.24
N ILE A 35 -8.92 15.53 2.88
CA ILE A 35 -9.74 14.71 1.97
C ILE A 35 -11.09 14.40 2.59
N LYS A 36 -11.16 13.99 3.86
CA LYS A 36 -12.44 13.74 4.55
C LYS A 36 -13.32 14.99 4.61
N LYS A 37 -12.73 16.18 4.75
CA LYS A 37 -13.48 17.46 4.71
C LYS A 37 -14.08 17.74 3.33
N MET A 38 -13.36 17.41 2.26
CA MET A 38 -13.78 17.68 0.88
C MET A 38 -14.69 16.60 0.30
N PHE A 39 -14.46 15.35 0.71
CA PHE A 39 -15.10 14.15 0.18
C PHE A 39 -15.54 13.22 1.33
N PRO A 40 -16.48 13.65 2.20
CA PRO A 40 -16.83 12.95 3.43
C PRO A 40 -17.39 11.54 3.21
N HIS A 41 -17.94 11.27 2.03
CA HIS A 41 -18.54 9.98 1.68
C HIS A 41 -17.66 9.11 0.78
N ILE A 42 -16.50 9.61 0.35
CA ILE A 42 -15.62 8.89 -0.55
C ILE A 42 -14.61 8.09 0.29
N PRO A 43 -14.50 6.76 0.09
CA PRO A 43 -13.51 5.97 0.80
C PRO A 43 -12.09 6.46 0.52
N VAL A 44 -11.28 6.56 1.56
CA VAL A 44 -9.87 6.98 1.53
C VAL A 44 -9.01 5.80 1.93
N PHE A 45 -8.01 5.51 1.11
CA PHE A 45 -7.05 4.43 1.35
C PHE A 45 -5.64 4.97 1.29
N ASP A 46 -4.74 4.34 2.03
CA ASP A 46 -3.33 4.66 1.97
C ASP A 46 -2.62 3.88 0.86
N CYS A 47 -1.63 4.53 0.27
CA CYS A 47 -0.94 4.00 -0.89
C CYS A 47 0.12 2.96 -0.50
N ARG A 48 -0.02 1.72 -0.99
CA ARG A 48 0.99 0.66 -0.83
C ARG A 48 2.41 1.10 -1.25
N PHE A 49 2.53 1.94 -2.26
CA PHE A 49 3.82 2.47 -2.68
C PHE A 49 4.49 3.28 -1.56
N HIS A 50 3.74 4.13 -0.87
CA HIS A 50 4.23 4.91 0.28
C HIS A 50 4.46 4.05 1.52
N LEU A 51 3.69 2.97 1.70
CA LEU A 51 3.99 1.97 2.72
C LEU A 51 5.37 1.36 2.44
N GLY A 52 5.61 0.91 1.21
CA GLY A 52 6.88 0.32 0.80
C GLY A 52 8.06 1.29 0.92
N GLN A 53 7.87 2.57 0.57
CA GLN A 53 8.87 3.61 0.80
C GLN A 53 9.18 3.81 2.28
N SER A 54 8.15 3.84 3.13
CA SER A 54 8.31 4.02 4.58
C SER A 54 9.03 2.83 5.21
N CYS A 55 8.70 1.61 4.80
CA CYS A 55 9.45 0.40 5.14
C CYS A 55 10.92 0.50 4.68
N TRP A 56 11.16 0.92 3.43
CA TRP A 56 12.51 1.03 2.88
C TRP A 56 13.39 2.02 3.65
N ARG A 57 12.84 3.15 4.10
CA ARG A 57 13.56 4.11 4.95
C ARG A 57 14.03 3.47 6.25
N LYS A 58 13.24 2.58 6.85
CA LYS A 58 13.61 1.86 8.08
C LYS A 58 14.58 0.69 7.82
N ILE A 59 14.49 0.07 6.64
CA ILE A 59 15.40 -1.00 6.20
C ILE A 59 16.81 -0.49 5.87
N GLN A 60 17.06 0.82 5.74
CA GLN A 60 18.40 1.34 5.37
C GLN A 60 19.55 0.79 6.23
N GLY A 61 19.34 0.61 7.54
CA GLY A 61 20.33 0.01 8.46
C GLY A 61 20.54 -1.51 8.30
N LEU A 62 19.75 -2.16 7.46
CA LEU A 62 19.79 -3.57 7.06
C LEU A 62 20.03 -3.74 5.55
N SER A 63 20.41 -2.67 4.85
CA SER A 63 20.42 -2.67 3.39
C SER A 63 21.41 -3.66 2.78
N THR A 64 22.52 -3.94 3.47
CA THR A 64 23.52 -4.91 3.03
C THR A 64 23.00 -6.33 3.11
N GLU A 65 22.33 -6.67 4.21
CA GLU A 65 21.68 -7.95 4.44
C GLU A 65 20.50 -8.13 3.48
N TYR A 66 19.68 -7.09 3.29
CA TYR A 66 18.57 -7.08 2.35
C TYR A 66 18.99 -7.36 0.90
N ARG A 67 20.21 -6.98 0.51
CA ARG A 67 20.78 -7.26 -0.83
C ARG A 67 21.25 -8.71 -0.99
N LYS A 68 21.50 -9.44 0.10
CA LYS A 68 21.85 -10.87 0.09
C LYS A 68 20.58 -11.70 0.02
N PHE A 69 20.09 -11.93 -1.19
CA PHE A 69 18.75 -12.49 -1.46
C PHE A 69 18.46 -13.81 -0.74
N ASP A 70 19.47 -14.61 -0.50
CA ASP A 70 19.44 -15.92 0.16
C ASP A 70 19.53 -15.87 1.69
N SER A 71 19.83 -14.70 2.28
CA SER A 71 19.89 -14.55 3.72
C SER A 71 18.50 -14.60 4.37
N SER A 72 18.42 -15.17 5.58
CA SER A 72 17.18 -15.21 6.37
C SER A 72 16.60 -13.82 6.60
N ILE A 73 17.44 -12.80 6.80
CA ILE A 73 17.04 -11.39 6.93
C ILE A 73 16.41 -10.87 5.64
N SER A 74 17.05 -11.07 4.49
CA SER A 74 16.49 -10.63 3.21
C SER A 74 15.15 -11.31 2.93
N ILE A 75 15.08 -12.63 3.10
CA ILE A 75 13.85 -13.42 2.89
C ILE A 75 12.74 -12.90 3.80
N PHE A 76 13.01 -12.78 5.10
CA PHE A 76 12.05 -12.28 6.09
C PHE A 76 11.54 -10.88 5.73
N LEU A 77 12.44 -9.91 5.50
CA LEU A 77 12.08 -8.53 5.20
C LEU A 77 11.27 -8.41 3.91
N ARG A 78 11.62 -9.18 2.87
CA ARG A 78 10.89 -9.18 1.59
C ARG A 78 9.52 -9.79 1.76
N SER A 79 9.39 -10.89 2.50
CA SER A 79 8.10 -11.53 2.73
C SER A 79 7.07 -10.61 3.39
N LEU A 80 7.49 -9.70 4.27
CA LEU A 80 6.59 -8.71 4.89
C LEU A 80 5.92 -7.76 3.88
N PHE A 81 6.49 -7.55 2.68
CA PHE A 81 5.84 -6.77 1.62
C PHE A 81 4.62 -7.49 1.00
N GLY A 82 4.39 -8.76 1.36
CA GLY A 82 3.20 -9.51 1.00
C GLY A 82 1.97 -9.23 1.89
N LEU A 83 2.17 -8.67 3.09
CA LEU A 83 1.07 -8.40 4.05
C LEU A 83 -0.08 -7.54 3.48
N PRO A 84 0.15 -6.52 2.63
CA PRO A 84 -0.93 -5.71 2.04
C PRO A 84 -1.92 -6.49 1.17
N PHE A 85 -1.61 -7.73 0.81
CA PHE A 85 -2.48 -8.59 -0.01
C PHE A 85 -3.41 -9.47 0.83
N LEU A 86 -3.27 -9.45 2.16
CA LEU A 86 -4.20 -10.11 3.07
C LEU A 86 -5.43 -9.25 3.35
N PRO A 87 -6.57 -9.86 3.68
CA PRO A 87 -7.70 -9.23 4.37
C PRO A 87 -7.23 -8.45 5.60
N PRO A 88 -7.79 -7.26 5.90
CA PRO A 88 -7.32 -6.44 7.01
C PRO A 88 -7.32 -7.17 8.35
N ASN A 89 -8.35 -7.98 8.59
CA ASN A 89 -8.50 -8.78 9.80
C ASN A 89 -7.49 -9.96 9.88
N ALA A 90 -6.83 -10.32 8.79
CA ALA A 90 -5.83 -11.40 8.76
C ALA A 90 -4.39 -10.87 8.90
N VAL A 91 -4.16 -9.56 8.78
CA VAL A 91 -2.82 -8.96 8.79
C VAL A 91 -2.14 -9.12 10.14
N SER A 92 -2.79 -8.71 11.23
CA SER A 92 -2.23 -8.78 12.58
C SER A 92 -1.88 -10.21 12.97
N ASP A 93 -2.82 -11.14 12.77
CA ASP A 93 -2.61 -12.56 13.03
C ASP A 93 -1.47 -13.13 12.18
N SER A 94 -1.37 -12.77 10.90
CA SER A 94 -0.27 -13.25 10.06
C SER A 94 1.06 -12.73 10.58
N PHE A 95 1.15 -11.45 10.93
CA PHE A 95 2.37 -10.87 11.46
C PHE A 95 2.80 -11.55 12.77
N VAL A 96 1.89 -11.72 13.73
CA VAL A 96 2.19 -12.29 15.05
C VAL A 96 2.45 -13.79 14.98
N PHE A 97 1.59 -14.56 14.32
CA PHE A 97 1.68 -16.02 14.37
C PHE A 97 2.58 -16.60 13.28
N ASP A 98 2.60 -16.01 12.09
CA ASP A 98 3.37 -16.55 10.97
C ASP A 98 4.78 -15.95 10.88
N PHE A 99 4.95 -14.66 11.17
CA PHE A 99 6.23 -13.96 10.98
C PHE A 99 7.09 -13.85 12.22
N VAL A 100 6.53 -13.52 13.39
CA VAL A 100 7.35 -13.39 14.62
C VAL A 100 8.08 -14.68 14.95
N SER A 101 7.48 -15.84 14.68
CA SER A 101 8.07 -17.17 14.91
C SER A 101 9.30 -17.47 14.05
N ILE A 102 9.40 -16.87 12.86
CA ILE A 102 10.51 -17.04 11.92
C ILE A 102 11.43 -15.80 11.84
N LYS A 103 11.20 -14.81 12.71
CA LYS A 103 11.96 -13.56 12.75
C LYS A 103 13.44 -13.85 13.03
N PRO A 104 14.38 -13.39 12.19
CA PRO A 104 15.80 -13.50 12.48
C PRO A 104 16.20 -12.87 13.81
N ASP A 105 17.20 -13.45 14.47
CA ASP A 105 17.79 -12.91 15.68
C ASP A 105 18.74 -11.74 15.33
N ASP A 106 18.15 -10.57 15.09
CA ASP A 106 18.85 -9.33 14.85
C ASP A 106 18.07 -8.17 15.50
N SER A 107 18.76 -7.35 16.29
CA SER A 107 18.15 -6.22 17.00
C SER A 107 17.57 -5.16 16.07
N ARG A 108 18.14 -4.97 14.87
CA ARG A 108 17.66 -4.03 13.85
C ARG A 108 16.38 -4.56 13.20
N VAL A 109 16.29 -5.87 12.99
CA VAL A 109 15.06 -6.52 12.50
C VAL A 109 13.95 -6.40 13.54
N THR A 110 14.28 -6.56 14.82
CA THR A 110 13.34 -6.37 15.93
C THR A 110 12.79 -4.94 15.96
N LYS A 111 13.65 -3.92 15.89
CA LYS A 111 13.24 -2.51 15.79
C LYS A 111 12.37 -2.22 14.56
N PHE A 112 12.63 -2.88 13.44
CA PHE A 112 11.79 -2.77 12.25
C PHE A 112 10.40 -3.37 12.48
N CYS A 113 10.31 -4.53 13.14
CA CYS A 113 9.04 -5.17 13.47
C CYS A 113 8.21 -4.34 14.46
N GLU A 114 8.84 -3.77 15.49
CA GLU A 114 8.18 -2.85 16.44
C GLU A 114 7.60 -1.63 15.71
N TYR A 115 8.40 -1.01 14.83
CA TYR A 115 7.91 0.08 13.99
C TYR A 115 6.69 -0.30 13.14
N LEU A 116 6.72 -1.47 12.49
CA LEU A 116 5.58 -1.95 11.71
C LEU A 116 4.35 -2.19 12.59
N LEU A 117 4.54 -2.79 13.76
CA LEU A 117 3.47 -3.09 14.70
C LEU A 117 2.74 -1.82 15.16
N ASP A 118 3.50 -0.82 15.59
CA ASP A 118 2.98 0.42 16.15
C ASP A 118 2.42 1.36 15.07
N THR A 119 3.01 1.34 13.87
CA THR A 119 2.65 2.30 12.82
C THR A 119 1.55 1.77 11.91
N TYR A 120 1.53 0.46 11.61
CA TYR A 120 0.70 -0.08 10.53
C TYR A 120 -0.15 -1.30 10.89
N ILE A 121 0.30 -2.18 11.78
CA ILE A 121 -0.28 -3.54 11.89
C ILE A 121 -1.28 -3.68 13.05
N SER A 122 -0.97 -3.12 14.22
CA SER A 122 -1.86 -3.24 15.39
C SER A 122 -3.20 -2.55 15.16
N GLU A 123 -4.24 -2.96 15.89
CA GLU A 123 -5.55 -2.29 15.82
C GLU A 123 -5.48 -0.83 16.29
N SER A 124 -4.56 -0.53 17.21
CA SER A 124 -4.26 0.82 17.71
C SER A 124 -3.19 1.55 16.89
N ALA A 125 -2.78 1.00 15.75
CA ALA A 125 -1.75 1.59 14.92
C ALA A 125 -2.18 2.97 14.40
N LEU A 126 -1.20 3.84 14.13
CA LEU A 126 -1.47 5.15 13.53
C LEU A 126 -2.21 5.03 12.19
N PHE A 127 -1.90 3.97 11.43
CA PHE A 127 -2.51 3.66 10.14
C PHE A 127 -2.88 2.17 10.08
N PRO A 128 -4.03 1.76 10.64
CA PRO A 128 -4.36 0.34 10.82
C PRO A 128 -4.63 -0.39 9.48
N PRO A 129 -4.57 -1.73 9.43
CA PRO A 129 -4.73 -2.49 8.19
C PRO A 129 -6.00 -2.18 7.39
N SER A 130 -7.08 -1.74 8.04
CA SER A 130 -8.35 -1.41 7.39
C SER A 130 -8.25 -0.31 6.33
N ILE A 131 -7.20 0.51 6.34
CA ILE A 131 -7.03 1.61 5.37
C ILE A 131 -5.99 1.32 4.28
N TRP A 132 -5.24 0.20 4.35
CA TRP A 132 -4.18 -0.14 3.38
C TRP A 132 -4.13 -1.60 2.92
N ALA A 133 -4.69 -2.55 3.69
CA ALA A 133 -4.67 -3.98 3.39
C ALA A 133 -5.85 -4.40 2.48
N GLU A 134 -5.72 -5.59 1.87
CA GLU A 134 -6.66 -6.18 0.90
C GLU A 134 -6.99 -5.30 -0.30
N TYR A 135 -6.18 -4.27 -0.55
CA TYR A 135 -6.47 -3.32 -1.59
C TYR A 135 -5.74 -3.68 -2.90
N ILE A 136 -6.19 -4.80 -3.47
CA ILE A 136 -5.67 -5.41 -4.70
C ILE A 136 -6.11 -4.66 -5.96
N HIS A 137 -7.22 -3.91 -5.90
CA HIS A 137 -7.92 -3.46 -7.11
C HIS A 137 -7.40 -2.16 -7.75
N LEU A 138 -6.26 -1.58 -7.37
CA LEU A 138 -5.87 -0.25 -7.87
C LEU A 138 -4.40 -0.02 -8.21
N VAL A 139 -4.02 -0.54 -9.36
CA VAL A 139 -3.03 0.16 -10.17
C VAL A 139 -3.67 0.56 -11.49
N TYR A 140 -4.62 1.50 -11.46
CA TYR A 140 -5.04 2.22 -12.67
C TYR A 140 -4.19 3.49 -12.85
N PRO A 141 -3.81 3.85 -14.08
CA PRO A 141 -3.27 5.17 -14.38
C PRO A 141 -4.37 6.24 -14.28
N ILE A 142 -4.01 7.42 -13.73
CA ILE A 142 -4.83 8.64 -13.73
C ILE A 142 -5.20 8.97 -15.19
N PRO A 143 -6.43 9.40 -15.52
CA PRO A 143 -6.74 9.78 -16.90
C PRO A 143 -5.87 10.96 -17.31
N LYS A 144 -5.38 10.96 -18.56
CA LYS A 144 -4.40 11.94 -19.06
C LYS A 144 -4.83 13.40 -18.87
N THR A 145 -6.14 13.66 -18.79
CA THR A 145 -6.75 14.97 -18.55
C THR A 145 -6.67 15.42 -17.08
N ILE A 146 -6.89 14.53 -16.11
CA ILE A 146 -6.68 14.79 -14.67
C ILE A 146 -5.19 14.76 -14.33
N ALA A 147 -4.40 13.93 -15.01
CA ALA A 147 -2.95 13.86 -14.81
C ALA A 147 -2.24 15.19 -15.11
N LYS A 148 -2.76 16.01 -16.04
CA LYS A 148 -2.24 17.37 -16.29
C LYS A 148 -2.57 18.34 -15.15
N ALA A 149 -3.77 18.28 -14.58
CA ALA A 149 -4.16 19.10 -13.44
C ALA A 149 -3.42 18.67 -12.16
N VAL A 150 -3.29 17.37 -11.93
CA VAL A 150 -2.51 16.79 -10.82
C VAL A 150 -1.03 17.12 -10.99
N LYS A 151 -0.42 16.97 -12.17
CA LYS A 151 0.99 17.37 -12.45
C LYS A 151 1.25 18.87 -12.27
N ALA A 152 0.26 19.73 -12.52
CA ALA A 152 0.39 21.17 -12.34
C ALA A 152 0.32 21.62 -10.86
N VAL A 153 -0.16 20.74 -9.98
CA VAL A 153 -0.29 20.99 -8.53
C VAL A 153 0.69 20.13 -7.72
N GLN A 154 1.30 19.11 -8.34
CA GLN A 154 2.11 18.04 -7.74
C GLN A 154 3.47 18.45 -7.18
N THR A 155 3.68 19.72 -6.84
CA THR A 155 5.02 20.15 -6.44
C THR A 155 5.45 19.56 -5.09
N GLU A 156 4.56 19.20 -4.15
CA GLU A 156 5.03 18.63 -2.86
C GLU A 156 4.22 17.46 -2.25
N ILE A 157 3.10 16.99 -2.83
CA ILE A 157 2.28 15.91 -2.22
C ILE A 157 1.79 14.87 -3.28
N TYR A 158 1.89 13.56 -2.99
CA TYR A 158 1.41 12.50 -3.90
C TYR A 158 -0.06 12.14 -3.63
N ILE A 159 -0.93 12.42 -4.59
CA ILE A 159 -2.35 12.01 -4.57
C ILE A 159 -2.67 11.29 -5.87
N LYS A 160 -3.16 10.05 -5.78
CA LYS A 160 -3.54 9.25 -6.96
C LYS A 160 -5.07 9.12 -7.05
N MET A 161 -5.62 9.56 -8.19
CA MET A 161 -7.06 9.57 -8.48
C MET A 161 -7.41 8.60 -9.61
N ARG A 162 -8.60 7.98 -9.56
CA ARG A 162 -9.01 6.88 -10.47
C ARG A 162 -9.74 7.37 -11.73
N SER A 163 -9.77 6.52 -12.75
CA SER A 163 -10.50 6.69 -14.01
C SER A 163 -10.88 5.36 -14.64
N THR A 164 -11.92 5.39 -15.47
CA THR A 164 -12.45 4.29 -16.30
C THR A 164 -11.59 3.90 -17.52
N LEU A 165 -10.31 4.25 -17.59
CA LEU A 165 -9.45 3.91 -18.74
C LEU A 165 -8.93 2.46 -18.73
N PRO A 166 -8.56 1.90 -19.92
CA PRO A 166 -8.02 0.54 -20.04
C PRO A 166 -6.69 0.34 -19.28
N LYS A 167 -6.51 -0.87 -18.71
CA LYS A 167 -5.28 -1.28 -17.99
C LYS A 167 -4.13 -1.59 -18.95
N SER A 168 -2.90 -1.41 -18.48
CA SER A 168 -1.71 -1.89 -19.21
C SER A 168 -1.56 -3.41 -19.09
N LYS A 169 -0.88 -4.03 -20.06
CA LYS A 169 -0.59 -5.48 -20.05
C LYS A 169 0.11 -5.95 -18.77
N ILE A 170 1.12 -5.20 -18.31
CA ILE A 170 1.88 -5.51 -17.09
C ILE A 170 0.98 -5.48 -15.85
N THR A 171 0.04 -4.51 -15.77
CA THR A 171 -0.93 -4.46 -14.66
C THR A 171 -1.84 -5.69 -14.67
N LEU A 172 -2.35 -6.08 -15.84
CA LEU A 172 -3.22 -7.25 -15.99
C LEU A 172 -2.53 -8.54 -15.56
N GLU A 173 -1.28 -8.76 -15.99
CA GLU A 173 -0.49 -9.93 -15.61
C GLU A 173 -0.26 -10.03 -14.10
N ARG A 174 0.01 -8.89 -13.45
CA ARG A 174 0.18 -8.82 -11.99
C ARG A 174 -1.11 -9.14 -11.25
N GLU A 175 -2.23 -8.61 -11.71
CA GLU A 175 -3.56 -8.91 -11.14
C GLU A 175 -3.92 -10.38 -11.32
N GLN A 176 -3.67 -10.95 -12.49
CA GLN A 176 -3.93 -12.37 -12.74
C GLN A 176 -3.12 -13.25 -11.77
N PHE A 177 -1.81 -13.01 -11.66
CA PHE A 177 -0.95 -13.75 -10.74
C PHE A 177 -1.48 -13.70 -9.30
N LEU A 178 -1.89 -12.52 -8.85
CA LEU A 178 -2.39 -12.33 -7.49
C LEU A 178 -3.74 -13.03 -7.27
N ASN A 179 -4.64 -12.96 -8.24
CA ASN A 179 -5.91 -13.70 -8.21
C ASN A 179 -5.67 -15.20 -8.15
N ASP A 180 -4.73 -15.73 -8.94
CA ASP A 180 -4.39 -17.15 -8.93
C ASP A 180 -3.89 -17.59 -7.54
N LYS A 181 -2.99 -16.81 -6.92
CA LYS A 181 -2.49 -17.09 -5.57
C LYS A 181 -3.59 -16.98 -4.51
N MET A 182 -4.48 -16.00 -4.65
CA MET A 182 -5.60 -15.83 -3.75
C MET A 182 -6.59 -16.99 -3.86
N MET A 183 -6.82 -17.53 -5.07
CA MET A 183 -7.64 -18.72 -5.27
C MET A 183 -7.02 -19.94 -4.59
N LEU A 184 -5.71 -20.16 -4.73
CA LEU A 184 -5.02 -21.26 -4.05
C LEU A 184 -5.14 -21.16 -2.52
N TRP A 185 -5.03 -19.95 -1.97
CA TRP A 185 -5.18 -19.73 -0.54
C TRP A 185 -6.62 -19.97 -0.07
N LYS A 186 -7.61 -19.42 -0.78
CA LYS A 186 -9.04 -19.63 -0.49
C LYS A 186 -9.46 -21.09 -0.60
N SER A 187 -8.86 -21.85 -1.52
CA SER A 187 -9.08 -23.29 -1.66
C SER A 187 -8.24 -24.15 -0.71
N ARG A 188 -7.48 -23.54 0.21
CA ARG A 188 -6.59 -24.21 1.18
C ARG A 188 -5.49 -25.08 0.55
N ASN A 189 -5.11 -24.81 -0.70
CA ASN A 189 -3.99 -25.47 -1.36
C ASN A 189 -2.63 -24.91 -0.90
N ILE A 190 -2.62 -23.68 -0.39
CA ILE A 190 -1.48 -23.06 0.28
C ILE A 190 -1.95 -22.43 1.59
N ASP A 191 -1.07 -22.38 2.58
CA ASP A 191 -1.34 -21.67 3.84
C ASP A 191 -1.15 -20.15 3.68
N ARG A 192 -1.54 -19.41 4.73
CA ARG A 192 -1.46 -17.94 4.76
C ARG A 192 -0.03 -17.43 4.62
N HIS A 193 0.93 -18.06 5.29
CA HIS A 193 2.35 -17.70 5.24
C HIS A 193 2.92 -17.91 3.82
N GLN A 194 2.61 -19.04 3.19
CA GLN A 194 2.96 -19.36 1.82
C GLN A 194 2.35 -18.36 0.83
N PHE A 195 1.09 -17.97 1.03
CA PHE A 195 0.46 -16.92 0.21
C PHE A 195 1.25 -15.61 0.31
N VAL A 196 1.51 -15.10 1.52
CA VAL A 196 2.24 -13.84 1.75
C VAL A 196 3.63 -13.87 1.11
N CYS A 197 4.39 -14.95 1.32
CA CYS A 197 5.72 -15.12 0.72
C CYS A 197 5.69 -15.20 -0.80
N GLN A 198 4.69 -15.85 -1.40
CA GLN A 198 4.60 -15.95 -2.86
C GLN A 198 4.23 -14.62 -3.50
N VAL A 199 3.31 -13.85 -2.91
CA VAL A 199 2.89 -12.56 -3.49
C VAL A 199 3.96 -11.48 -3.34
N SER A 200 4.74 -11.49 -2.26
CA SER A 200 5.85 -10.55 -2.09
C SER A 200 6.94 -10.68 -3.16
N SER A 201 7.14 -11.89 -3.72
CA SER A 201 8.16 -12.14 -4.74
C SER A 201 7.87 -11.46 -6.10
N LYS A 202 6.62 -11.07 -6.35
CA LYS A 202 6.16 -10.54 -7.64
C LYS A 202 6.00 -9.01 -7.66
N PHE A 203 5.89 -8.38 -6.50
CA PHE A 203 5.53 -6.97 -6.32
C PHE A 203 6.58 -6.18 -5.56
#